data_AF-A0A661ADL0-F1
#
_entry.id   AF-A0A661ADL0-F1
#
_cell.length_a   1.000
_cell.length_b   1.000
_cell.length_c   1.000
_cell.angle_alpha   90.00
_cell.angle_beta   90.00
_cell.angle_gamma   90.00
#
_symmetry.space_group_name_H-M   'P 1'
#
loop_
_entity.id
_entity.type
_entity.pdbx_description
1 polymer ?
#
loop_
_entity_poly.entity_id
_entity_poly.type
_entity_poly.pdbx_seq_one_letter_code
_entity_poly.pdbx_strand_id
1 'polypeptide(L)'
;VEFRKLKEDLFFGFEEIKGVYYALPEKAFLDLIYFYIMGKVFCDFDEMDLRKLNREKMLSFATSFPQRVREFVKNELPYSG
;
A
#
# COMPACT_ATOMS: atom_id res chain seq x y z
N VAL A 1 -15.38 7.41 -13.99
CA VAL A 1 -14.08 7.50 -13.28
C VAL A 1 -14.37 7.91 -11.85
N GLU A 2 -14.09 7.05 -10.86
CA GLU A 2 -14.21 7.42 -9.44
C GLU A 2 -12.90 8.07 -8.98
N PHE A 3 -12.98 9.30 -8.47
CA PHE A 3 -11.82 9.99 -7.89
C PHE A 3 -11.86 9.84 -6.37
N ARG A 4 -10.90 9.10 -5.81
CA ARG A 4 -10.75 8.93 -4.36
C ARG A 4 -9.61 9.83 -3.89
N LYS A 5 -9.94 10.85 -3.09
CA LYS A 5 -8.92 11.73 -2.48
C LYS A 5 -8.23 11.00 -1.34
N LEU A 6 -6.91 10.83 -1.44
CA LEU A 6 -6.03 10.50 -0.32
C LEU A 6 -5.74 11.78 0.48
N LYS A 7 -5.34 11.63 1.75
CA LYS A 7 -4.74 12.75 2.50
C LYS A 7 -3.45 13.17 1.79
N GLU A 8 -3.16 14.47 1.77
CA GLU A 8 -1.96 15.01 1.10
C GLU A 8 -0.67 14.38 1.64
N ASP A 9 -0.63 14.12 2.95
CA ASP A 9 0.50 13.43 3.62
C ASP A 9 0.75 12.00 3.13
N LEU A 10 -0.20 11.41 2.39
CA LEU A 10 -0.09 10.08 1.80
C LEU A 10 0.31 10.11 0.31
N PHE A 11 0.67 11.28 -0.23
CA PHE A 11 1.13 11.44 -1.61
C PHE A 11 2.66 11.31 -1.73
N PHE A 12 3.15 10.08 -1.57
CA PHE A 12 4.58 9.72 -1.70
C PHE A 12 4.75 8.34 -2.34
N GLY A 13 6.00 7.92 -2.61
CA GLY A 13 6.28 6.57 -3.10
C GLY A 13 5.87 6.36 -4.56
N PHE A 14 6.12 7.38 -5.39
CA PHE A 14 5.89 7.33 -6.83
C PHE A 14 7.21 7.34 -7.59
N GLU A 15 7.23 6.69 -8.75
CA GLU A 15 8.28 6.82 -9.75
C GLU A 15 7.73 7.58 -10.96
N GLU A 16 8.51 8.52 -11.48
CA GLU A 16 8.14 9.25 -12.69
C GLU A 16 8.69 8.51 -13.90
N ILE A 17 7.79 8.05 -14.77
CA ILE A 17 8.15 7.43 -16.04
C ILE A 17 7.47 8.22 -17.15
N LYS A 18 8.28 8.93 -17.95
CA LYS A 18 7.83 9.72 -19.10
C LYS A 18 6.76 10.78 -18.73
N GLY A 19 6.94 11.48 -17.61
CA GLY A 19 6.01 12.51 -17.14
C GLY A 19 4.72 11.97 -16.48
N VAL A 20 4.65 10.67 -16.23
CA VAL A 20 3.54 10.04 -15.50
C VAL A 20 4.06 9.49 -14.18
N TYR A 21 3.38 9.83 -13.08
CA TYR A 21 3.70 9.31 -11.75
C TYR A 21 3.02 7.97 -11.52
N TYR A 22 3.81 6.90 -11.49
CA TYR A 22 3.36 5.55 -11.15
C TYR A 22 3.62 5.28 -9.68
N ALA A 23 2.61 4.79 -8.96
CA ALA A 23 2.82 4.36 -7.59
C ALA A 23 3.76 3.15 -7.58
N LEU A 24 4.78 3.17 -6.72
CA LEU A 24 5.59 2.00 -6.46
C LEU A 24 4.69 0.85 -5.98
N PRO A 25 5.02 -0.42 -6.27
CA PRO A 25 4.20 -1.57 -5.86
C PRO A 25 3.84 -1.54 -4.37
N GLU A 26 4.78 -1.14 -3.51
CA GLU A 26 4.58 -1.02 -2.07
C GLU A 26 3.57 0.07 -1.71
N LYS A 27 3.63 1.21 -2.40
CA LYS A 27 2.67 2.30 -2.20
C LYS A 27 1.27 1.89 -2.65
N ALA A 28 1.16 1.29 -3.82
CA ALA A 28 -0.11 0.84 -4.37
C ALA A 28 -0.79 -0.19 -3.46
N PHE A 29 0.00 -1.11 -2.87
CA PHE A 29 -0.50 -2.08 -1.92
C PHE A 29 -0.98 -1.44 -0.60
N LEU A 30 -0.23 -0.48 -0.05
CA LEU A 30 -0.64 0.25 1.14
C LEU A 30 -1.92 1.07 0.92
N ASP A 31 -2.08 1.68 -0.25
CA ASP A 31 -3.31 2.39 -0.62
C ASP A 31 -4.51 1.45 -0.68
N LEU A 32 -4.31 0.26 -1.27
CA LEU A 32 -5.33 -0.79 -1.30
C LEU A 32 -5.76 -1.21 0.10
N ILE A 33 -4.80 -1.47 1.00
CA ILE A 33 -5.07 -1.81 2.41
C ILE A 33 -5.82 -0.67 3.12
N TYR A 34 -5.38 0.58 2.90
CA TYR A 34 -6.03 1.74 3.50
C TYR A 34 -7.51 1.83 3.09
N PHE A 35 -7.81 1.63 1.81
CA PHE A 35 -9.19 1.61 1.34
C PHE A 35 -9.97 0.38 1.82
N TYR A 36 -9.31 -0.77 1.95
CA TYR A 36 -9.92 -2.00 2.46
C TYR A 36 -10.35 -1.83 3.93
N ILE A 37 -9.46 -1.31 4.78
CA ILE A 37 -9.76 -1.00 6.19
C ILE A 37 -10.87 0.04 6.33
N MET A 38 -10.99 0.96 5.35
CA MET A 38 -12.10 1.92 5.29
C MET A 38 -13.42 1.32 4.79
N GLY A 39 -13.46 0.03 4.40
CA GLY A 39 -14.63 -0.61 3.82
C GLY A 39 -15.00 -0.10 2.42
N LYS A 40 -14.05 0.53 1.71
CA LYS A 40 -14.29 1.14 0.38
C LYS A 40 -13.93 0.22 -0.79
N VAL A 41 -13.27 -0.89 -0.50
CA VAL A 41 -12.93 -1.95 -1.47
C VAL A 41 -13.02 -3.29 -0.77
N PHE A 42 -13.35 -4.32 -1.54
CA PHE A 42 -13.18 -5.71 -1.15
C PHE A 42 -11.95 -6.23 -1.88
N CYS A 43 -11.04 -6.90 -1.17
CA CYS A 43 -9.84 -7.49 -1.74
C CYS A 43 -9.57 -8.82 -1.05
N ASP A 44 -9.29 -9.85 -1.84
CA ASP A 44 -8.74 -11.10 -1.36
C ASP A 44 -7.21 -11.02 -1.42
N PHE A 45 -6.56 -11.00 -0.27
CA PHE A 45 -5.11 -10.86 -0.18
C PHE A 45 -4.38 -12.18 -0.39
N ASP A 46 -5.05 -13.32 -0.21
CA ASP A 46 -4.45 -14.65 -0.36
C ASP A 46 -4.14 -14.97 -1.82
N GLU A 47 -4.90 -14.40 -2.76
CA GLU A 47 -4.68 -14.55 -4.20
C GLU A 47 -3.59 -13.60 -4.76
N MET A 48 -3.11 -12.63 -3.97
CA MET A 48 -2.14 -11.64 -4.43
C MET A 48 -0.71 -12.17 -4.37
N ASP A 49 0.06 -11.97 -5.45
CA ASP A 49 1.50 -12.28 -5.45
C ASP A 49 2.32 -11.18 -4.73
N LEU A 50 2.36 -11.27 -3.40
CA LEU A 50 3.08 -10.31 -2.54
C LEU A 50 4.61 -10.49 -2.56
N ARG A 51 5.14 -11.52 -3.25
CA ARG A 51 6.59 -11.81 -3.30
C ARG A 51 7.39 -10.71 -4.02
N LYS A 52 6.71 -9.89 -4.82
CA LYS A 52 7.33 -8.77 -5.56
C LYS A 52 7.46 -7.50 -4.73
N LEU A 53 6.89 -7.46 -3.52
CA LEU A 53 6.96 -6.29 -2.65
C LEU A 53 8.27 -6.29 -1.86
N ASN A 54 8.94 -5.15 -1.84
CA ASN A 54 10.09 -4.95 -0.97
C ASN A 54 9.63 -4.67 0.47
N ARG A 55 9.95 -5.59 1.38
CA ARG A 55 9.53 -5.53 2.79
C ARG A 55 10.04 -4.28 3.52
N GLU A 56 11.28 -3.87 3.29
CA GLU A 56 11.86 -2.69 3.95
C GLU A 56 11.13 -1.41 3.52
N LYS A 57 10.88 -1.27 2.21
CA LYS A 57 10.08 -0.17 1.66
C LYS A 57 8.66 -0.20 2.19
N MET A 58 8.02 -1.37 2.24
CA MET A 58 6.68 -1.54 2.82
C MET A 58 6.61 -1.03 4.26
N LEU A 59 7.55 -1.45 5.12
CA LEU A 59 7.59 -1.03 6.51
C LEU A 59 7.88 0.46 6.65
N SER A 60 8.80 0.99 5.85
CA SER A 60 9.11 2.42 5.80
C SER A 60 7.88 3.24 5.40
N PHE A 61 7.21 2.86 4.32
CA PHE A 61 6.03 3.57 3.82
C PHE A 61 4.84 3.45 4.77
N ALA A 62 4.66 2.29 5.41
CA ALA A 62 3.59 2.09 6.38
C ALA A 62 3.66 3.05 7.58
N THR A 63 4.84 3.60 7.92
CA THR A 63 4.98 4.57 9.02
C THR A 63 4.10 5.81 8.85
N SER A 64 3.90 6.26 7.61
CA SER A 64 3.04 7.40 7.27
C SER A 64 1.53 7.09 7.35
N PHE A 65 1.16 5.81 7.42
CA PHE A 65 -0.24 5.38 7.49
C PHE A 65 -0.72 5.18 8.93
N PRO A 66 -2.04 5.19 9.19
CA PRO A 66 -2.60 4.93 10.52
C PRO A 66 -2.22 3.56 11.09
N GLN A 67 -2.29 3.43 12.41
CA GLN A 67 -1.90 2.21 13.13
C GLN A 67 -2.53 0.92 12.57
N ARG A 68 -3.82 0.96 12.21
CA ARG A 68 -4.52 -0.21 11.65
C ARG A 68 -3.88 -0.73 10.35
N VAL A 69 -3.40 0.16 9.48
CA VAL A 69 -2.70 -0.23 8.25
C VAL A 69 -1.36 -0.88 8.61
N ARG A 70 -0.63 -0.31 9.58
CA ARG A 70 0.66 -0.86 10.03
C ARG A 70 0.52 -2.24 10.65
N GLU A 71 -0.54 -2.47 11.42
CA GLU A 71 -0.85 -3.77 12.02
C GLU A 71 -1.20 -4.80 10.95
N PHE A 72 -2.03 -4.43 9.97
CA PHE A 72 -2.37 -5.29 8.84
C PHE A 72 -1.11 -5.72 8.06
N VAL A 73 -0.24 -4.77 7.70
CA VAL A 73 1.00 -5.05 6.97
C VAL A 73 1.93 -5.99 7.74
N LYS A 74 1.96 -5.90 9.08
CA LYS A 74 2.78 -6.81 9.90
C LYS A 74 2.25 -8.24 9.93
N ASN A 75 0.93 -8.43 9.82
CA ASN A 75 0.29 -9.73 9.88
C ASN A 75 0.29 -10.44 8.52
N GLU A 76 0.05 -9.70 7.44
CA GLU A 76 -0.11 -10.26 6.10
C GLU A 76 1.20 -10.40 5.31
N LEU A 77 2.25 -9.67 5.67
CA LEU A 77 3.55 -9.89 5.04
C LEU A 77 4.15 -11.20 5.56
N PRO A 78 4.37 -12.22 4.71
CA PRO A 78 4.93 -13.48 5.16
C PRO A 78 6.28 -13.22 5.84
N TYR A 79 6.46 -13.84 7.02
CA TYR A 79 7.75 -13.83 7.71
C TYR A 79 8.80 -14.41 6.75
N SER A 80 9.70 -13.55 6.27
CA SER A 80 10.97 -13.99 5.70
C SER A 80 11.80 -14.50 6.87
N GLY A 81 11.64 -15.78 7.20
CA GLY A 81 12.67 -16.53 7.92
C GLY A 81 13.86 -16.78 7.01
#